data_AF-A0A8T5LJ98-F1
#
_entry.id   AF-A0A8T5LJ98-F1
#
_cell.length_a   1.000
_cell.length_b   1.000
_cell.length_c   1.000
_cell.angle_alpha   90.00
_cell.angle_beta   90.00
_cell.angle_gamma   90.00
#
_symmetry.space_group_name_H-M   'P 1'
#
loop_
_entity.id
_entity.type
_entity.pdbx_description
1 polymer ?
#
loop_
_entity_poly.entity_id
_entity_poly.type
_entity_poly.pdbx_seq_one_letter_code
_entity_poly.pdbx_strand_id
1 'polypeptide(L)'
;MKGTVKWFNRNKGFGFIQGEDEKDYFVHHSAIADGKFLKDNDVVSFEEADTERGKQAQKVVLLEKGSEKKDVRTSKNKEPESDEQEESDEDDDQED
;
A
#
# COMPACT_ATOMS: atom_id res chain seq x y z
N MET A 1 11.96 7.13 -16.55
CA MET A 1 13.07 6.22 -16.21
C MET A 1 12.50 4.96 -15.56
N LYS A 2 13.21 3.83 -15.61
CA LYS A 2 12.86 2.62 -14.85
C LYS A 2 13.88 2.42 -13.73
N GLY A 3 13.45 1.73 -12.67
CA GLY A 3 14.34 1.31 -11.61
C GLY A 3 13.69 0.31 -10.69
N THR A 4 14.50 -0.23 -9.81
CA THR A 4 14.11 -1.24 -8.83
C THR A 4 14.06 -0.62 -7.45
N VAL A 5 12.97 -0.84 -6.73
CA VAL A 5 12.82 -0.33 -5.37
C VAL A 5 13.82 -1.06 -4.48
N LYS A 6 14.81 -0.33 -3.98
CA LYS A 6 15.84 -0.86 -3.08
C LYS A 6 15.24 -1.16 -1.72
N TRP A 7 14.43 -0.23 -1.22
CA TRP A 7 13.63 -0.40 -0.02
C TRP A 7 12.57 0.70 0.07
N PHE A 8 11.46 0.39 0.75
CA PHE A 8 10.39 1.35 1.00
C PHE A 8 9.81 1.15 2.41
N ASN A 9 9.76 2.23 3.19
CA ASN A 9 9.20 2.19 4.54
C ASN A 9 7.76 2.71 4.52
N ARG A 10 6.79 1.79 4.63
CA ARG A 10 5.35 2.11 4.62
C ARG A 10 4.90 2.92 5.83
N ASN A 11 5.54 2.72 6.99
CA ASN A 11 5.19 3.46 8.21
C ASN A 11 5.63 4.92 8.13
N LYS A 12 6.80 5.18 7.51
CA LYS A 12 7.30 6.55 7.34
C LYS A 12 6.87 7.21 6.02
N GLY A 13 6.43 6.44 5.03
CA GLY A 13 5.96 6.95 3.74
C GLY A 13 7.07 7.39 2.79
N PHE A 14 8.30 6.86 2.93
CA PHE A 14 9.40 7.15 2.01
C PHE A 14 10.31 5.94 1.76
N GLY A 15 11.09 6.01 0.69
CA GLY A 15 12.03 4.96 0.30
C GLY A 15 13.05 5.43 -0.73
N PHE A 16 13.75 4.46 -1.32
CA PHE A 16 14.72 4.69 -2.39
C PHE A 16 14.55 3.71 -3.53
N ILE A 17 14.67 4.24 -4.74
CA ILE A 17 14.63 3.49 -5.99
C ILE A 17 16.02 3.54 -6.61
N GLN A 18 16.57 2.38 -6.93
CA GLN A 18 17.81 2.27 -7.69
C GLN A 18 17.46 2.30 -9.18
N GLY A 19 17.85 3.38 -9.86
CA GLY A 19 17.69 3.50 -11.30
C GLY A 19 18.65 2.57 -12.05
N GLU A 20 18.38 2.36 -13.34
CA GLU A 20 19.26 1.60 -14.23
C GLU A 20 20.65 2.23 -14.38
N ASP A 21 20.77 3.54 -14.13
CA ASP A 21 22.04 4.29 -14.09
C ASP A 21 22.86 4.10 -12.79
N GLU A 22 22.54 3.09 -11.98
CA GLU A 22 23.12 2.83 -10.64
C GLU A 22 22.98 4.00 -9.64
N LYS A 23 22.10 4.97 -9.93
CA LYS A 23 21.81 6.10 -9.06
C LYS A 23 20.64 5.79 -8.13
N ASP A 24 20.76 6.22 -6.87
CA ASP A 24 19.69 6.15 -5.90
C ASP A 24 18.79 7.40 -6.01
N TYR A 25 17.49 7.19 -6.21
CA TYR A 25 16.48 8.23 -6.28
C TYR A 25 15.57 8.18 -5.06
N PHE A 26 15.38 9.31 -4.39
CA PHE A 26 14.50 9.42 -3.23
C PHE A 26 13.03 9.38 -3.66
N VAL A 27 12.17 8.59 -3.00
CA VAL A 27 10.72 8.53 -3.29
C VAL A 27 9.91 8.80 -2.03
N HIS A 28 8.87 9.63 -2.18
CA HIS A 28 7.88 9.92 -1.13
C HIS A 28 6.51 9.34 -1.51
N HIS A 29 5.69 8.97 -0.52
CA HIS A 29 4.36 8.39 -0.76
C HIS A 29 3.46 9.30 -1.62
N SER A 30 3.65 10.63 -1.51
CA SER A 30 2.90 11.62 -2.29
C SER A 30 3.22 11.58 -3.79
N ALA A 31 4.35 11.02 -4.18
CA ALA A 31 4.76 10.90 -5.58
C ALA A 31 4.21 9.63 -6.26
N ILE A 32 3.56 8.73 -5.49
CA ILE A 32 3.01 7.47 -5.99
C ILE A 32 1.57 7.68 -6.41
N ALA A 33 1.29 7.58 -7.71
CA ALA A 33 0.00 7.96 -8.29
C ALA A 33 -1.19 7.12 -7.79
N ASP A 34 -0.96 5.84 -7.50
CA ASP A 34 -2.01 4.88 -7.11
C ASP A 34 -2.30 4.82 -5.61
N GLY A 35 -1.58 5.58 -4.76
CA GLY A 35 -1.62 5.40 -3.31
C GLY A 35 -1.21 4.00 -2.83
N LYS A 36 -0.66 3.17 -3.73
CA LYS A 36 -0.13 1.83 -3.44
C LYS A 36 1.22 1.94 -2.77
N PHE A 37 1.49 1.02 -1.86
CA PHE A 37 2.81 0.89 -1.25
C PHE A 37 3.74 0.10 -2.17
N LEU A 38 4.96 0.61 -2.34
CA LEU A 38 6.03 -0.12 -3.01
C LEU A 38 6.59 -1.20 -2.06
N LYS A 39 6.99 -2.33 -2.62
CA LYS A 39 7.76 -3.37 -1.95
C LYS A 39 9.21 -3.32 -2.40
N ASP A 40 10.09 -3.92 -1.61
CA ASP A 40 11.45 -4.21 -2.05
C ASP A 40 11.44 -5.06 -3.32
N ASN A 41 12.38 -4.82 -4.23
CA ASN A 41 12.51 -5.49 -5.52
C ASN A 41 11.37 -5.22 -6.54
N ASP A 42 10.42 -4.33 -6.24
CA ASP A 42 9.43 -3.90 -7.23
C ASP A 42 10.11 -3.10 -8.36
N VAL A 43 9.74 -3.39 -9.60
CA VAL A 43 10.16 -2.62 -10.77
C VAL A 43 9.16 -1.51 -11.00
N VAL A 44 9.64 -0.27 -10.96
CA VAL A 44 8.81 0.93 -11.06
C VAL A 44 9.33 1.83 -12.18
N SER A 45 8.42 2.55 -12.82
CA SER A 45 8.74 3.70 -13.66
C SER A 45 8.57 4.98 -12.86
N PHE A 46 9.54 5.88 -12.98
CA PHE A 46 9.51 7.18 -12.33
C PHE A 46 10.15 8.23 -13.24
N GLU A 47 9.82 9.49 -12.99
CA GLU A 47 10.49 10.64 -13.56
C GLU A 47 11.57 11.11 -12.58
N GLU A 48 12.82 11.26 -13.04
CA GLU A 48 13.84 11.92 -12.23
C GLU A 48 13.54 13.42 -12.14
N ALA A 49 13.69 13.97 -10.95
CA ALA A 49 13.56 15.40 -10.71
C ALA A 49 14.69 15.86 -9.80
N ASP A 50 15.44 16.86 -10.24
CA ASP A 50 16.40 17.54 -9.41
C ASP A 50 15.69 18.52 -8.48
N THR A 51 15.90 18.35 -7.18
CA THR A 51 15.34 19.21 -6.14
C THR A 51 16.46 19.76 -5.26
N GLU A 52 16.16 20.75 -4.42
CA GLU A 52 17.11 21.27 -3.42
C GLU A 52 17.62 20.20 -2.45
N ARG A 53 16.93 19.05 -2.35
CA ARG A 53 17.30 17.90 -1.52
C ARG A 53 17.99 16.77 -2.30
N GLY A 54 18.30 16.98 -3.58
CA GLY A 54 18.91 16.00 -4.47
C GLY A 54 17.93 15.36 -5.45
N LYS A 55 18.33 14.22 -6.02
CA LYS A 55 17.56 13.46 -7.01
C LYS A 55 16.35 12.79 -6.39
N GLN A 56 15.16 13.22 -6.82
CA GLN A 56 13.87 12.71 -6.36
C GLN A 56 13.12 12.02 -7.51
N ALA A 57 12.40 10.95 -7.20
CA ALA A 57 11.49 10.25 -8.10
C ALA A 57 10.08 10.87 -8.01
N GLN A 58 9.56 11.33 -9.16
CA GLN A 58 8.20 11.83 -9.32
C GLN A 58 7.38 10.92 -10.23
N LYS A 59 6.05 11.03 -10.15
CA LYS A 59 5.08 10.22 -10.92
C LYS A 59 5.43 8.73 -10.94
N VAL A 60 5.57 8.14 -9.76
CA VAL A 60 6.00 6.75 -9.63
C VAL A 60 4.84 5.82 -9.97
N VAL A 61 5.08 4.94 -10.93
CA VAL A 61 4.14 3.94 -11.45
C VAL A 61 4.77 2.54 -11.30
N LEU A 62 4.03 1.61 -10.71
CA LEU A 62 4.46 0.22 -10.57
C LEU A 62 4.35 -0.50 -11.92
N LEU A 63 5.47 -1.01 -12.44
CA LEU A 63 5.51 -1.79 -13.69
C LEU A 63 5.40 -3.29 -13.41
N GLU A 64 6.26 -3.81 -12.55
CA GLU A 64 6.24 -5.20 -12.11
C GLU A 64 6.41 -5.30 -10.60
N LYS A 65 5.66 -6.22 -9.99
CA LYS A 65 5.80 -6.52 -8.57
C LYS A 65 6.91 -7.55 -8.37
N GLY A 66 7.86 -7.23 -7.50
CA GLY A 66 8.89 -8.14 -7.02
C GLY A 66 8.23 -9.26 -6.23
N SER A 67 8.04 -10.42 -6.87
CA SER A 67 7.56 -11.67 -6.27
C SER A 67 6.17 -11.63 -5.61
N GLU A 68 5.12 -11.57 -6.43
CA GLU A 68 3.82 -12.13 -6.07
C GLU A 68 3.86 -13.66 -6.19
N LYS A 69 4.16 -14.37 -5.08
CA LYS A 69 3.54 -15.68 -4.85
C LYS A 69 2.46 -15.52 -3.79
N LYS A 70 1.24 -15.29 -4.28
CA LYS A 70 -0.06 -15.52 -3.62
C LYS A 70 -0.39 -14.65 -2.38
N ASP A 71 -0.92 -13.46 -2.62
CA ASP A 71 -1.94 -12.87 -1.73
C ASP A 71 -3.33 -13.07 -2.37
N VAL A 72 -3.73 -14.34 -2.52
CA VAL A 72 -5.16 -14.68 -2.58
C VAL A 72 -5.69 -14.52 -1.16
N ARG A 73 -6.30 -13.37 -0.86
CA ARG A 73 -7.36 -13.12 0.13
C ARG A 73 -7.35 -11.64 0.53
N THR A 74 -8.13 -10.81 -0.15
CA THR A 74 -8.89 -9.72 0.50
C THR A 74 -10.09 -9.42 -0.40
N SER A 75 -11.09 -10.26 -0.26
CA SER A 75 -12.49 -9.93 -0.55
C SER A 75 -13.31 -10.47 0.61
N LYS A 76 -13.57 -9.64 1.63
CA LYS A 76 -14.86 -9.58 2.33
C LYS A 76 -14.85 -8.38 3.29
N ASN A 77 -15.49 -7.32 2.82
CA ASN A 77 -16.73 -6.73 3.36
C ASN A 77 -16.52 -5.84 4.58
N LYS A 78 -16.69 -4.55 4.31
CA LYS A 78 -17.04 -3.52 5.25
C LYS A 78 -18.57 -3.42 5.18
N GLU A 79 -19.26 -3.93 6.20
CA GLU A 79 -20.67 -3.64 6.44
C GLU A 79 -20.78 -3.08 7.86
N PRO A 80 -21.18 -1.81 8.03
CA PRO A 80 -21.68 -1.32 9.29
C PRO A 80 -23.21 -1.43 9.28
N GLU A 81 -23.78 -2.36 10.05
CA GLU A 81 -25.20 -2.34 10.38
C GLU A 81 -25.28 -2.37 11.91
N SER A 82 -25.49 -1.17 12.46
CA SER A 82 -26.01 -0.96 13.81
C SER A 82 -27.51 -0.81 13.64
N ASP A 83 -28.28 -1.73 14.23
CA ASP A 83 -29.72 -1.64 14.44
C ASP A 83 -29.98 -2.56 15.66
N GLU A 84 -29.91 -2.03 16.87
CA GLU A 84 -31.06 -1.56 17.66
C GLU A 84 -32.19 -2.60 17.78
N GLN A 85 -32.35 -3.10 19.01
CA GLN A 85 -33.60 -3.46 19.68
C GLN A 85 -34.64 -4.32 18.94
N GLU A 86 -34.90 -5.52 19.46
CA GLU A 86 -36.26 -5.90 19.86
C GLU A 86 -36.22 -6.73 21.15
N GLU A 87 -36.89 -6.20 22.17
CA GLU A 87 -37.42 -6.95 23.31
C GLU A 87 -38.58 -7.82 22.82
N SER A 88 -38.68 -9.05 23.31
CA SER A 88 -39.92 -9.80 23.54
C SER A 88 -39.57 -10.95 24.48
N ASP A 89 -39.91 -10.82 25.76
CA ASP A 89 -41.19 -11.22 26.38
C ASP A 89 -41.26 -12.73 26.63
N GLU A 90 -41.36 -13.04 27.93
CA GLU A 90 -42.10 -14.12 28.62
C GLU A 90 -42.29 -15.50 27.95
N ASP A 91 -41.83 -16.54 28.66
CA ASP A 91 -42.67 -17.62 29.26
C ASP A 91 -41.70 -18.58 30.00
N ASP A 92 -41.70 -18.65 31.32
CA ASP A 92 -42.53 -19.57 32.12
C ASP A 92 -42.36 -21.04 31.70
N ASP A 93 -41.64 -21.84 32.51
CA ASP A 93 -42.27 -22.89 33.32
C ASP A 93 -41.19 -23.79 33.97
N GLN A 94 -41.54 -24.30 35.14
CA GLN A 94 -40.71 -25.05 36.08
C GLN A 94 -40.36 -26.46 35.56
N GLU A 95 -39.18 -26.98 35.89
CA GLU A 95 -38.97 -28.44 35.95
C GLU A 95 -38.32 -28.81 37.29
N ASP A 96 -39.11 -29.59 38.06
CA ASP A 96 -38.89 -30.49 39.21
C ASP A 96 -37.61 -30.39 40.07
#